data_AF-A0AAX2F7G0-F1
#
_entry.id   AF-A0AAX2F7G0-F1
#
_cell.length_a   1.000
_cell.length_b   1.000
_cell.length_c   1.000
_cell.angle_alpha   90.00
_cell.angle_beta   90.00
_cell.angle_gamma   90.00
#
_symmetry.space_group_name_H-M   'P 1'
#
loop_
_entity.id
_entity.type
_entity.pdbx_description
1 polymer ?
#
loop_
_entity_poly.entity_id
_entity_poly.type
_entity_poly.pdbx_seq_one_letter_code
_entity_poly.pdbx_strand_id
1 'polypeptide(L)'
;MKKKIIIICLLSILAFFIGKTAYDSFMLNSYYSHGDELIAKIEKYNMERHTYPLSLDSIGIKEYDLGGGLIYKNLSFRYSCVGIGDFRLSFYYGSSFYTYSPLLRKWSKDLDLDTLNIIRESLFLEISKMEKQKKMRQVLRIIPHNKLRQFKEFSVSETDSIYFVQNYYTNNDIAEEGFVKRDKGTFSRIGRWKFYAKDGRRIIVSYEDKKYRKGIIIEEGFLHGHFDYFY
;
A
#
# COMPACT_ATOMS: atom_id res chain seq x y z
N MET A 1 14.18 0.40 -61.47
CA MET A 1 14.24 -0.72 -60.51
C MET A 1 14.62 -0.29 -59.09
N LYS A 2 15.70 0.49 -58.88
CA LYS A 2 16.12 0.98 -57.55
C LYS A 2 15.03 1.67 -56.71
N LYS A 3 14.22 2.57 -57.31
CA LYS A 3 13.10 3.24 -56.61
C LYS A 3 12.03 2.28 -56.07
N LYS A 4 11.68 1.22 -56.82
CA LYS A 4 10.70 0.21 -56.40
C LYS A 4 11.23 -0.62 -55.22
N ILE A 5 12.51 -0.98 -55.25
CA ILE A 5 13.16 -1.71 -54.14
C ILE A 5 13.19 -0.85 -52.87
N ILE A 6 13.54 0.44 -52.99
CA ILE A 6 13.54 1.37 -51.85
C ILE A 6 12.13 1.48 -51.23
N ILE A 7 11.08 1.60 -52.04
CA ILE A 7 9.70 1.67 -51.56
C ILE A 7 9.30 0.38 -50.83
N ILE A 8 9.63 -0.80 -51.37
CA ILE A 8 9.34 -2.08 -50.72
C ILE A 8 10.08 -2.19 -49.38
N CYS A 9 11.36 -1.82 -49.33
CA CYS A 9 12.12 -1.81 -48.07
C CYS A 9 11.49 -0.87 -47.03
N LEU A 10 11.07 0.34 -47.43
CA LEU A 10 10.40 1.29 -46.55
C LEU A 10 9.07 0.75 -46.03
N LEU A 11 8.27 0.10 -46.89
CA LEU A 11 7.00 -0.53 -46.48
C LEU A 11 7.23 -1.69 -45.51
N SER A 12 8.24 -2.52 -45.72
CA SER A 12 8.59 -3.61 -44.80
C SER A 12 9.03 -3.07 -43.44
N ILE A 13 9.85 -2.02 -43.41
CA ILE A 13 10.26 -1.34 -42.18
C ILE A 13 9.05 -0.76 -41.46
N LEU A 14 8.15 -0.08 -42.17
CA LEU A 14 6.93 0.48 -41.60
C LEU A 14 6.03 -0.61 -41.01
N ALA A 15 5.80 -1.70 -41.75
CA ALA A 15 5.01 -2.84 -41.30
C ALA A 15 5.60 -3.48 -40.03
N PHE A 16 6.93 -3.59 -39.97
CA PHE A 16 7.64 -4.07 -38.77
C PHE A 16 7.40 -3.16 -37.56
N PHE A 17 7.50 -1.83 -37.71
CA PHE A 17 7.26 -0.89 -36.61
C PHE A 17 5.80 -0.89 -36.13
N ILE A 18 4.85 -1.02 -37.05
CA ILE A 18 3.42 -1.16 -36.71
C ILE A 18 3.19 -2.47 -35.96
N GLY A 19 3.72 -3.58 -36.47
CA GLY A 19 3.61 -4.90 -35.83
C GLY A 19 4.22 -4.91 -34.43
N LYS A 20 5.40 -4.32 -34.26
CA LYS A 20 6.04 -4.17 -32.95
C LYS A 20 5.20 -3.34 -31.98
N THR A 21 4.70 -2.18 -32.41
CA THR A 21 3.85 -1.31 -31.57
C THR A 21 2.57 -2.02 -31.15
N ALA A 22 1.94 -2.75 -32.07
CA ALA A 22 0.74 -3.53 -31.78
C ALA A 22 1.03 -4.67 -30.79
N TYR A 23 2.13 -5.40 -30.98
CA TYR A 23 2.56 -6.45 -30.06
C TYR A 23 2.88 -5.89 -28.67
N ASP A 24 3.63 -4.79 -28.59
CA ASP A 24 4.01 -4.16 -27.33
C ASP A 24 2.76 -3.67 -26.57
N SER A 25 1.78 -3.11 -27.28
CA SER A 25 0.49 -2.70 -26.69
C SER A 25 -0.32 -3.90 -26.20
N PHE A 26 -0.37 -4.98 -26.99
CA PHE A 26 -1.06 -6.22 -26.61
C PHE A 26 -0.45 -6.84 -25.35
N MET A 27 0.88 -6.90 -25.28
CA MET A 27 1.59 -7.44 -24.12
C MET A 27 1.35 -6.58 -22.87
N LEU A 28 1.48 -5.25 -22.97
CA LEU A 28 1.18 -4.35 -21.84
C LEU A 28 -0.25 -4.53 -21.34
N ASN A 29 -1.23 -4.56 -22.24
CA ASN A 29 -2.62 -4.75 -21.88
C ASN A 29 -2.86 -6.11 -21.20
N SER A 30 -2.15 -7.15 -21.64
CA SER A 30 -2.21 -8.47 -20.99
C SER A 30 -1.64 -8.41 -19.57
N TYR A 31 -0.52 -7.72 -19.37
CA TYR A 31 0.04 -7.49 -18.03
C TYR A 31 -0.92 -6.72 -17.13
N TYR A 32 -1.51 -5.62 -17.61
CA TYR A 32 -2.48 -4.85 -16.83
C TYR A 32 -3.72 -5.68 -16.48
N SER A 33 -4.32 -6.36 -17.46
CA SER A 33 -5.52 -7.16 -17.23
C SER A 33 -5.28 -8.30 -16.22
N HIS A 34 -4.18 -9.04 -16.39
CA HIS A 34 -3.82 -10.11 -15.45
C HIS A 34 -3.39 -9.57 -14.08
N GLY A 35 -2.73 -8.42 -14.06
CA GLY A 35 -2.35 -7.73 -12.83
C GLY A 35 -3.57 -7.23 -12.06
N ASP A 36 -4.59 -6.70 -12.74
CA ASP A 36 -5.84 -6.24 -12.13
C ASP A 36 -6.63 -7.40 -11.50
N GLU A 37 -6.59 -8.59 -12.10
CA GLU A 37 -7.13 -9.80 -11.47
C GLU A 37 -6.39 -10.17 -10.17
N LEU A 38 -5.06 -10.07 -10.17
CA LEU A 38 -4.26 -10.31 -8.96
C LEU A 38 -4.58 -9.28 -7.87
N ILE A 39 -4.65 -8.00 -8.24
CA ILE A 39 -5.05 -6.90 -7.35
C ILE A 39 -6.42 -7.19 -6.73
N ALA A 40 -7.40 -7.60 -7.53
CA ALA A 40 -8.74 -7.93 -7.03
C ALA A 40 -8.71 -9.08 -5.99
N LYS A 41 -7.88 -10.10 -6.20
CA LYS A 41 -7.71 -11.20 -5.24
C LYS A 41 -7.02 -10.74 -3.94
N ILE A 42 -5.99 -9.91 -4.06
CA ILE A 42 -5.26 -9.32 -2.93
C ILE A 42 -6.18 -8.41 -2.10
N GLU A 43 -6.94 -7.55 -2.77
CA GLU A 43 -7.89 -6.63 -2.13
C GLU A 43 -9.03 -7.40 -1.47
N LYS A 44 -9.53 -8.47 -2.08
CA LYS A 44 -10.51 -9.36 -1.46
C LYS A 44 -9.97 -9.96 -0.15
N TYR A 45 -8.74 -10.45 -0.15
CA TYR A 45 -8.10 -10.94 1.07
C TYR A 45 -7.99 -9.85 2.14
N ASN A 46 -7.63 -8.62 1.76
CA ASN A 46 -7.56 -7.49 2.67
C ASN A 46 -8.93 -7.08 3.22
N MET A 47 -10.00 -7.14 2.42
CA MET A 47 -11.35 -6.90 2.93
C MET A 47 -11.78 -7.95 3.96
N GLU A 48 -11.43 -9.22 3.74
CA GLU A 48 -11.81 -10.34 4.62
C GLU A 48 -10.95 -10.43 5.89
N ARG A 49 -9.66 -10.06 5.81
CA ARG A 49 -8.67 -10.23 6.88
C ARG A 49 -8.18 -8.92 7.49
N HIS A 50 -8.60 -7.78 6.95
CA HIS A 50 -8.15 -6.42 7.32
C HIS A 50 -6.63 -6.21 7.23
N THR A 51 -5.95 -7.04 6.44
CA THR A 51 -4.51 -6.98 6.19
C THR A 51 -4.19 -7.53 4.80
N TYR A 52 -3.14 -7.01 4.16
CA TYR A 52 -2.64 -7.58 2.91
C TYR A 52 -1.91 -8.90 3.18
N PRO A 53 -1.93 -9.84 2.22
CA PRO A 53 -1.25 -11.11 2.38
C PRO A 53 0.27 -10.89 2.45
N LEU A 54 0.96 -11.48 3.42
CA LEU A 54 2.43 -11.38 3.47
C LEU A 54 3.10 -12.07 2.27
N SER A 55 2.48 -13.15 1.81
CA SER A 55 2.82 -13.87 0.57
C SER A 55 1.53 -14.27 -0.14
N LEU A 56 1.54 -14.29 -1.48
CA LEU A 56 0.38 -14.69 -2.27
C LEU A 56 0.03 -16.18 -2.15
N ASP A 57 0.88 -16.99 -1.51
CA ASP A 57 0.56 -18.38 -1.16
C ASP A 57 -0.74 -18.47 -0.35
N SER A 58 -0.98 -17.47 0.52
CA SER A 58 -2.20 -17.36 1.34
C SER A 58 -3.49 -17.18 0.53
N ILE A 59 -3.38 -16.76 -0.73
CA ILE A 59 -4.49 -16.66 -1.69
C ILE A 59 -4.36 -17.68 -2.84
N GLY A 60 -3.54 -18.72 -2.65
CA GLY A 60 -3.40 -19.84 -3.57
C GLY A 60 -2.53 -19.56 -4.80
N ILE A 61 -1.69 -18.53 -4.77
CA ILE A 61 -0.78 -18.19 -5.88
C ILE A 61 0.66 -18.38 -5.39
N LYS A 62 1.35 -19.36 -5.98
CA LYS A 62 2.71 -19.71 -5.58
C LYS A 62 3.73 -18.68 -6.05
N GLU A 63 4.53 -18.19 -5.10
CA GLU A 63 5.75 -17.42 -5.37
C GLU A 63 6.93 -18.40 -5.59
N TYR A 64 7.86 -18.07 -6.50
CA TYR A 64 8.98 -18.94 -6.84
C TYR A 64 10.35 -18.42 -6.37
N ASP A 65 10.42 -17.18 -5.87
CA ASP A 65 11.66 -16.62 -5.32
C ASP A 65 11.43 -15.80 -4.04
N LEU A 66 12.52 -15.57 -3.28
CA LEU A 66 12.53 -14.77 -2.05
C LEU A 66 12.21 -13.28 -2.28
N GLY A 67 12.22 -12.82 -3.53
CA GLY A 67 11.86 -11.47 -3.92
C GLY A 67 10.37 -11.30 -4.25
N GLY A 68 9.55 -12.33 -4.03
CA GLY A 68 8.12 -12.33 -4.32
C GLY A 68 7.79 -12.47 -5.82
N GLY A 69 8.72 -12.99 -6.62
CA GLY A 69 8.52 -13.32 -8.02
C GLY A 69 7.49 -14.42 -8.20
N LEU A 70 6.57 -14.24 -9.15
CA LEU A 70 5.51 -15.20 -9.46
C LEU A 70 5.17 -15.20 -10.96
N ILE A 71 4.71 -16.35 -11.46
CA ILE A 71 4.15 -16.45 -12.81
C ILE A 71 2.64 -16.56 -12.70
N TYR A 72 1.93 -15.63 -13.31
CA TYR A 72 0.47 -15.66 -13.39
C TYR A 72 0.03 -15.56 -14.84
N LYS A 73 -0.69 -16.59 -15.31
CA LYS A 73 -1.14 -16.71 -16.71
C LYS A 73 -0.02 -16.44 -17.73
N ASN A 74 1.12 -17.11 -17.52
CA ASN A 74 2.34 -17.01 -18.35
C ASN A 74 3.04 -15.64 -18.35
N LEU A 75 2.69 -14.73 -17.45
CA LEU A 75 3.35 -13.44 -17.27
C LEU A 75 4.05 -13.38 -15.91
N SER A 76 5.24 -12.76 -15.88
CA SER A 76 6.02 -12.63 -14.65
C SER A 76 5.63 -11.36 -13.91
N PHE A 77 5.29 -11.52 -12.64
CA PHE A 77 5.03 -10.44 -11.71
C PHE A 77 5.95 -10.56 -10.50
N ARG A 78 6.01 -9.48 -9.74
CA ARG A 78 6.59 -9.43 -8.41
C ARG A 78 5.59 -8.81 -7.45
N TYR A 79 5.33 -9.51 -6.36
CA TYR A 79 4.52 -9.04 -5.25
C TYR A 79 5.40 -8.71 -4.05
N SER A 80 5.05 -7.66 -3.31
CA SER A 80 5.65 -7.35 -2.02
C SER A 80 4.60 -6.73 -1.11
N CYS A 81 4.38 -7.36 0.04
CA CYS A 81 3.66 -6.71 1.13
C CYS A 81 4.62 -5.75 1.83
N VAL A 82 4.35 -4.45 1.79
CA VAL A 82 5.27 -3.45 2.36
C VAL A 82 5.10 -3.33 3.88
N GLY A 83 4.55 -4.37 4.54
CA GLY A 83 4.43 -4.55 6.00
C GLY A 83 3.53 -3.53 6.74
N ILE A 84 3.11 -2.47 6.07
CA ILE A 84 2.56 -1.25 6.67
C ILE A 84 1.22 -0.93 5.97
N GLY A 85 0.44 -1.97 5.71
CA GLY A 85 -0.88 -1.81 5.11
C GLY A 85 -0.86 -1.25 3.69
N ASP A 86 0.18 -1.56 2.93
CA ASP A 86 0.32 -1.24 1.52
C ASP A 86 0.96 -2.47 0.83
N PHE A 87 0.73 -2.64 -0.46
CA PHE A 87 1.38 -3.70 -1.24
C PHE A 87 1.88 -3.15 -2.58
N ARG A 88 2.84 -3.83 -3.17
CA ARG A 88 3.32 -3.57 -4.52
C ARG A 88 3.08 -4.79 -5.36
N LEU A 89 2.43 -4.59 -6.50
CA LEU A 89 2.42 -5.56 -7.58
C LEU A 89 3.12 -4.91 -8.76
N SER A 90 4.09 -5.61 -9.33
CA SER A 90 4.94 -5.02 -10.35
C SER A 90 5.34 -6.03 -11.42
N PHE A 91 5.74 -5.53 -12.57
CA PHE A 91 6.30 -6.35 -13.65
C PHE A 91 7.31 -5.53 -14.46
N TYR A 92 8.21 -6.22 -15.14
CA TYR A 92 9.11 -5.61 -16.11
C TYR A 92 8.57 -5.84 -17.52
N TYR A 93 8.60 -4.79 -18.34
CA TYR A 93 8.37 -4.92 -19.77
C TYR A 93 9.33 -4.03 -20.55
N GLY A 94 10.11 -4.63 -21.44
CA GLY A 94 11.23 -3.95 -22.08
C GLY A 94 12.25 -3.49 -21.04
N SER A 95 12.59 -2.20 -21.04
CA SER A 95 13.49 -1.59 -20.06
C SER A 95 12.76 -0.86 -18.92
N SER A 96 11.44 -0.97 -18.85
CA SER A 96 10.61 -0.20 -17.91
C SER A 96 9.99 -1.08 -16.85
N PHE A 97 9.85 -0.50 -15.66
CA PHE A 97 9.27 -1.14 -14.50
C PHE A 97 7.88 -0.57 -14.24
N TYR A 98 6.87 -1.43 -14.19
CA TYR A 98 5.49 -1.02 -13.99
C TYR A 98 5.03 -1.48 -12.62
N THR A 99 4.50 -0.56 -11.82
CA THR A 99 4.13 -0.82 -10.43
C THR A 99 2.72 -0.32 -10.16
N TYR A 100 1.90 -1.19 -9.58
CA TYR A 100 0.65 -0.82 -8.95
C TYR A 100 0.86 -0.57 -7.45
N SER A 101 0.25 0.51 -6.98
CA SER A 101 0.17 0.87 -5.58
C SER A 101 -1.30 1.15 -5.21
N PRO A 102 -1.85 0.51 -4.16
CA PRO A 102 -3.14 0.87 -3.57
C PRO A 102 -3.31 2.36 -3.25
N LEU A 103 -2.20 3.06 -2.94
CA LEU A 103 -2.21 4.49 -2.69
C LEU A 103 -2.52 5.30 -3.95
N LEU A 104 -2.08 4.82 -5.12
CA LEU A 104 -2.29 5.48 -6.41
C LEU A 104 -3.53 4.96 -7.15
N ARG A 105 -3.94 3.72 -6.89
CA ARG A 105 -5.02 3.00 -7.57
C ARG A 105 -4.88 2.97 -9.09
N LYS A 106 -3.63 2.94 -9.56
CA LYS A 106 -3.29 2.83 -10.97
C LYS A 106 -1.91 2.21 -11.13
N TRP A 107 -1.69 1.67 -12.31
CA TRP A 107 -0.36 1.29 -12.77
C TRP A 107 0.45 2.54 -13.10
N SER A 108 1.65 2.61 -12.56
CA SER A 108 2.61 3.67 -12.81
C SER A 108 3.87 3.09 -13.43
N LYS A 109 4.31 3.71 -14.50
CA LYS A 109 5.59 3.41 -15.14
C LYS A 109 6.70 4.12 -14.37
N ASP A 110 7.75 3.38 -14.02
CA ASP A 110 8.97 3.85 -13.37
C ASP A 110 8.67 4.72 -12.12
N LEU A 111 7.76 4.21 -11.28
CA LEU A 111 7.25 4.91 -10.09
C LEU A 111 8.38 5.21 -9.09
N ASP A 112 8.58 6.49 -8.80
CA ASP A 112 9.53 6.96 -7.81
C ASP A 112 8.91 6.97 -6.39
N LEU A 113 9.75 6.67 -5.39
CA LEU A 113 9.33 6.61 -3.99
C LEU A 113 8.99 8.00 -3.43
N ASP A 114 9.66 9.06 -3.90
CA ASP A 114 9.43 10.43 -3.45
C ASP A 114 8.00 10.89 -3.78
N THR A 115 7.51 10.60 -4.98
CA THR A 115 6.13 10.86 -5.39
C THR A 115 5.13 10.15 -4.48
N LEU A 116 5.39 8.90 -4.10
CA LEU A 116 4.54 8.18 -3.15
C LEU A 116 4.54 8.85 -1.78
N ASN A 117 5.71 9.27 -1.29
CA ASN A 117 5.84 9.91 0.03
C ASN A 117 5.15 11.28 0.07
N ILE A 118 5.26 12.09 -0.99
CA ILE A 118 4.51 13.37 -1.14
C ILE A 118 3.00 13.13 -1.07
N ILE A 119 2.50 12.08 -1.72
CA ILE A 119 1.07 11.73 -1.69
C ILE A 119 0.65 11.29 -0.29
N ARG A 120 1.47 10.49 0.42
CA ARG A 120 1.19 10.11 1.81
C ARG A 120 1.10 11.32 2.72
N GLU A 121 2.02 12.27 2.58
CA GLU A 121 2.02 13.51 3.36
C GLU A 121 0.77 14.36 3.09
N SER A 122 0.43 14.55 1.82
CA SER A 122 -0.78 15.29 1.42
C SER A 122 -2.04 14.68 2.03
N LEU A 123 -2.19 13.35 1.97
CA LEU A 123 -3.32 12.64 2.57
C LEU A 123 -3.35 12.76 4.09
N PHE A 124 -2.21 12.62 4.76
CA PHE A 124 -2.13 12.79 6.22
C PHE A 124 -2.58 14.18 6.66
N LEU A 125 -2.15 15.22 5.94
CA LEU A 125 -2.51 16.61 6.24
C LEU A 125 -4.02 16.85 6.04
N GLU A 126 -4.64 16.26 5.01
CA GLU A 126 -6.07 16.34 4.77
C GLU A 126 -6.87 15.71 5.93
N ILE A 127 -6.50 14.49 6.33
CA ILE A 127 -7.19 13.76 7.40
C ILE A 127 -7.01 14.49 8.74
N SER A 128 -5.79 14.95 9.04
CA SER A 128 -5.48 15.76 10.22
C SER A 128 -6.29 17.06 10.29
N LYS A 129 -6.58 17.69 9.14
CA LYS A 129 -7.43 18.88 9.08
C LYS A 129 -8.88 18.54 9.44
N MET A 130 -9.39 17.41 8.95
CA MET A 130 -10.75 16.93 9.24
C MET A 130 -10.92 16.59 10.73
N GLU A 131 -9.91 15.96 11.34
CA GLU A 131 -9.87 15.68 12.77
C GLU A 131 -9.99 16.98 13.60
N LYS A 132 -9.16 17.99 13.30
CA LYS A 132 -9.17 19.29 13.99
C LYS A 132 -10.51 20.03 13.89
N GLN A 133 -11.25 19.80 12.81
CA GLN A 133 -12.59 20.36 12.62
C GLN A 133 -13.68 19.60 13.40
N LYS A 134 -13.34 18.57 14.18
CA LYS A 134 -14.28 17.71 14.92
C LYS A 134 -15.38 17.12 14.05
N LYS A 135 -15.07 16.84 12.77
CA LYS A 135 -16.00 16.26 11.79
C LYS A 135 -16.01 14.73 11.79
N MET A 136 -15.57 14.13 12.89
CA MET A 136 -15.47 12.67 13.02
C MET A 136 -16.19 12.22 14.29
N ARG A 137 -16.91 11.10 14.18
CA ARG A 137 -17.49 10.42 15.34
C ARG A 137 -16.43 9.51 15.93
N GLN A 138 -16.21 9.60 17.25
CA GLN A 138 -15.22 8.80 17.95
C GLN A 138 -15.86 7.64 18.72
N VAL A 139 -15.20 6.49 18.68
CA VAL A 139 -15.46 5.33 19.54
C VAL A 139 -14.16 4.98 20.26
N LEU A 140 -14.23 4.85 21.59
CA LEU A 140 -13.11 4.38 22.41
C LEU A 140 -13.45 3.04 23.05
N ARG A 141 -12.48 2.12 23.03
CA ARG A 141 -12.57 0.82 23.70
C ARG A 141 -11.38 0.68 24.64
N ILE A 142 -11.65 0.46 25.91
CA ILE A 142 -10.57 0.19 26.89
C ILE A 142 -9.92 -1.15 26.56
N ILE A 143 -8.58 -1.18 26.58
CA ILE A 143 -7.84 -2.43 26.42
C ILE A 143 -7.49 -2.97 27.81
N PRO A 144 -7.97 -4.18 28.16
CA PRO A 144 -7.63 -4.79 29.44
C PRO A 144 -6.12 -5.00 29.59
N HIS A 145 -5.61 -4.75 30.80
CA HIS A 145 -4.18 -4.79 31.08
C HIS A 145 -3.51 -6.13 30.72
N ASN A 146 -4.20 -7.24 30.98
CA ASN A 146 -3.72 -8.58 30.62
C ASN A 146 -3.56 -8.81 29.11
N LYS A 147 -4.23 -8.01 28.26
CA LYS A 147 -4.07 -8.05 26.80
C LYS A 147 -2.97 -7.11 26.30
N LEU A 148 -2.51 -6.16 27.12
CA LEU A 148 -1.52 -5.16 26.67
C LEU A 148 -0.19 -5.78 26.27
N ARG A 149 0.21 -6.88 26.92
CA ARG A 149 1.44 -7.62 26.59
C ARG A 149 1.44 -8.24 25.18
N GLN A 150 0.28 -8.32 24.51
CA GLN A 150 0.17 -8.82 23.15
C GLN A 150 0.61 -7.78 22.11
N PHE A 151 0.58 -6.49 22.46
CA PHE A 151 0.96 -5.40 21.56
C PHE A 151 2.44 -5.08 21.74
N LYS A 152 3.25 -5.48 20.77
CA LYS A 152 4.71 -5.20 20.75
C LYS A 152 5.06 -3.82 20.17
N GLU A 153 4.06 -3.10 19.67
CA GLU A 153 4.23 -1.82 18.96
C GLU A 153 4.56 -0.63 19.89
N PHE A 154 4.34 -0.76 21.21
CA PHE A 154 4.60 0.33 22.15
C PHE A 154 4.86 -0.22 23.56
N SER A 155 5.69 0.50 24.32
CA SER A 155 5.93 0.14 25.71
C SER A 155 4.73 0.54 26.59
N VAL A 156 4.34 -0.37 27.47
CA VAL A 156 3.21 -0.21 28.38
C VAL A 156 3.71 -0.42 29.80
N SER A 157 3.36 0.50 30.70
CA SER A 157 3.59 0.38 32.14
C SER A 157 2.35 -0.18 32.86
N GLU A 158 2.53 -0.71 34.08
CA GLU A 158 1.44 -1.31 34.85
C GLU A 158 0.32 -0.34 35.25
N THR A 159 0.58 0.97 35.20
CA THR A 159 -0.40 2.02 35.52
C THR A 159 -1.03 2.64 34.28
N ASP A 160 -0.65 2.18 33.08
CA ASP A 160 -1.11 2.78 31.84
C ASP A 160 -2.57 2.41 31.54
N SER A 161 -3.38 3.44 31.27
CA SER A 161 -4.71 3.27 30.73
C SER A 161 -4.67 3.42 29.21
N ILE A 162 -4.73 2.30 28.50
CA ILE A 162 -4.67 2.25 27.03
C ILE A 162 -6.06 2.02 26.45
N TYR A 163 -6.36 2.75 25.38
CA TYR A 163 -7.61 2.65 24.65
C TYR A 163 -7.33 2.42 23.18
N PHE A 164 -8.10 1.56 22.55
CA PHE A 164 -8.21 1.51 21.10
C PHE A 164 -9.26 2.52 20.66
N VAL A 165 -8.90 3.38 19.72
CA VAL A 165 -9.74 4.46 19.20
C VAL A 165 -10.04 4.17 17.75
N GLN A 166 -11.30 4.36 17.38
CA GLN A 166 -11.73 4.43 15.99
C GLN A 166 -12.52 5.71 15.79
N ASN A 167 -12.06 6.52 14.84
CA ASN A 167 -12.81 7.68 14.39
C ASN A 167 -13.43 7.38 13.03
N TYR A 168 -14.63 7.87 12.83
CA TYR A 168 -15.44 7.61 11.64
C TYR A 168 -15.77 8.92 10.96
N TYR A 169 -15.71 8.93 9.64
CA TYR A 169 -16.30 9.99 8.82
C TYR A 169 -17.82 10.05 9.00
N THR A 170 -18.44 11.14 8.52
CA THR A 170 -19.90 11.34 8.59
C THR A 170 -20.70 10.28 7.84
N ASN A 171 -20.08 9.59 6.88
CA ASN A 171 -20.68 8.47 6.13
C ASN A 171 -20.49 7.11 6.83
N ASN A 172 -19.96 7.08 8.06
CA ASN A 172 -19.62 5.89 8.85
C ASN A 172 -18.44 5.05 8.34
N ASP A 173 -17.69 5.50 7.35
CA ASP A 173 -16.41 4.87 7.02
C ASP A 173 -15.37 5.20 8.10
N ILE A 174 -14.46 4.26 8.36
CA ILE A 174 -13.35 4.48 9.29
C ILE A 174 -12.45 5.56 8.70
N ALA A 175 -12.15 6.59 9.49
CA ALA A 175 -11.23 7.67 9.12
C ALA A 175 -9.84 7.46 9.71
N GLU A 176 -9.78 6.97 10.94
CA GLU A 176 -8.53 6.60 11.59
C GLU A 176 -8.76 5.61 12.72
N GLU A 177 -7.75 4.79 12.99
CA GLU A 177 -7.75 3.87 14.11
C GLU A 177 -6.34 3.63 14.64
N GLY A 178 -6.26 3.36 15.95
CA GLY A 178 -5.00 3.10 16.62
C GLY A 178 -5.15 3.15 18.13
N PHE A 179 -4.02 3.20 18.82
CA PHE A 179 -3.99 3.20 20.28
C PHE A 179 -3.68 4.58 20.85
N VAL A 180 -4.39 4.94 21.92
CA VAL A 180 -4.05 6.09 22.77
C VAL A 180 -3.70 5.64 24.17
N LYS A 181 -2.73 6.32 24.77
CA LYS A 181 -2.48 6.30 26.20
C LYS A 181 -3.18 7.49 26.85
N ARG A 182 -3.91 7.24 27.94
CA ARG A 182 -4.43 8.30 28.82
C ARG A 182 -3.43 8.58 29.92
N ASP A 183 -2.97 9.83 30.01
CA ASP A 183 -2.12 10.33 31.09
C ASP A 183 -2.67 11.66 31.59
N LYS A 184 -2.90 11.78 32.91
CA LYS A 184 -3.41 12.99 33.59
C LYS A 184 -4.59 13.66 32.86
N GLY A 185 -5.53 12.87 32.36
CA GLY A 185 -6.73 13.36 31.66
C GLY A 185 -6.53 13.70 30.18
N THR A 186 -5.30 13.59 29.65
CA THR A 186 -4.99 13.82 28.24
C THR A 186 -4.79 12.49 27.51
N PHE A 187 -5.29 12.38 26.27
CA PHE A 187 -5.03 11.23 25.40
C PHE A 187 -3.89 11.56 24.44
N SER A 188 -2.92 10.66 24.35
CA SER A 188 -1.80 10.74 23.40
C SER A 188 -1.77 9.50 22.52
N ARG A 189 -1.67 9.68 21.20
CA ARG A 189 -1.45 8.58 20.25
C ARG A 189 -0.15 7.86 20.58
N ILE A 190 -0.16 6.54 20.47
CA ILE A 190 1.01 5.65 20.64
C ILE A 190 0.99 4.58 19.56
N GLY A 191 2.15 3.96 19.33
CA GLY A 191 2.28 2.87 18.35
C GLY A 191 1.94 3.32 16.93
N ARG A 192 1.42 2.40 16.13
CA ARG A 192 1.07 2.69 14.74
C ARG A 192 -0.40 3.03 14.61
N TRP A 193 -0.68 4.07 13.85
CA TRP A 193 -2.02 4.53 13.54
C TRP A 193 -2.28 4.38 12.06
N LYS A 194 -3.44 3.82 11.72
CA LYS A 194 -3.93 3.75 10.35
C LYS A 194 -4.84 4.94 10.11
N PHE A 195 -4.59 5.66 9.02
CA PHE A 195 -5.44 6.75 8.56
C PHE A 195 -5.97 6.38 7.18
N TYR A 196 -7.26 6.61 6.99
CA TYR A 196 -7.98 6.25 5.77
C TYR A 196 -8.53 7.52 5.15
N ALA A 197 -8.23 7.76 3.89
CA ALA A 197 -8.92 8.76 3.09
C ALA A 197 -10.38 8.32 2.86
N LYS A 198 -11.26 9.27 2.54
CA LYS A 198 -12.68 8.99 2.27
C LYS A 198 -12.91 7.98 1.15
N ASP A 199 -11.99 7.89 0.21
CA ASP A 199 -12.07 6.92 -0.88
C ASP A 199 -11.55 5.53 -0.50
N GLY A 200 -11.01 5.36 0.71
CA GLY A 200 -10.49 4.11 1.26
C GLY A 200 -8.98 3.92 1.13
N ARG A 201 -8.23 4.89 0.55
CA ARG A 201 -6.76 4.82 0.56
C ARG A 201 -6.25 4.90 1.99
N ARG A 202 -5.29 4.04 2.35
CA ARG A 202 -4.74 3.96 3.70
C ARG A 202 -3.29 4.44 3.74
N ILE A 203 -2.94 5.13 4.82
CA ILE A 203 -1.56 5.41 5.22
C ILE A 203 -1.36 4.98 6.68
N ILE A 204 -0.10 4.81 7.10
CA ILE A 204 0.25 4.53 8.49
C ILE A 204 1.22 5.57 9.02
N VAL A 205 0.99 5.99 10.25
CA VAL A 205 1.81 6.96 10.97
C VAL A 205 2.27 6.32 12.27
N SER A 206 3.57 6.38 12.53
CA SER A 206 4.18 5.92 13.77
C SER A 206 4.21 7.03 14.81
N TYR A 207 3.77 6.70 16.02
CA TYR A 207 3.90 7.51 17.24
C TYR A 207 4.80 6.81 18.27
N GLU A 208 5.70 5.93 17.82
CA GLU A 208 6.61 5.15 18.68
C GLU A 208 7.69 6.03 19.34
N ASP A 209 8.18 7.06 18.64
CA ASP A 209 9.16 8.01 19.19
C ASP A 209 8.48 9.28 19.76
N LYS A 210 8.60 9.46 21.08
CA LYS A 210 8.04 10.58 21.85
C LYS A 210 8.55 11.96 21.40
N LYS A 211 9.67 12.04 20.67
CA LYS A 211 10.18 13.30 20.09
C LYS A 211 9.22 13.85 19.03
N TYR A 212 8.48 12.99 18.35
CA TYR A 212 7.60 13.36 17.25
C TYR A 212 6.16 13.41 17.72
N ARG A 213 5.80 14.47 18.46
CA ARG A 213 4.41 14.71 18.92
C ARG A 213 3.37 14.73 17.78
N LYS A 214 3.79 14.95 16.54
CA LYS A 214 2.93 14.95 15.34
C LYS A 214 2.81 13.56 14.68
N GLY A 215 3.61 12.58 15.09
CA GLY A 215 3.77 11.30 14.41
C GLY A 215 4.72 11.41 13.22
N ILE A 216 5.29 10.29 12.80
CA ILE A 216 6.11 10.15 11.60
C ILE A 216 5.31 9.33 10.60
N ILE A 217 5.03 9.88 9.42
CA ILE A 217 4.45 9.11 8.32
C ILE A 217 5.48 8.04 7.96
N ILE A 218 5.06 6.78 7.96
CA ILE A 218 5.98 5.71 7.63
C ILE A 218 6.18 5.72 6.11
N GLU A 219 7.33 6.21 5.69
CA GLU A 219 7.76 6.30 4.29
C GLU A 219 8.23 4.94 3.77
N GLU A 220 8.08 4.75 2.47
CA GLU A 220 8.57 3.54 1.79
C GLU A 220 10.07 3.65 1.51
N GLY A 221 10.79 2.52 1.60
CA GLY A 221 12.24 2.49 1.38
C GLY A 221 13.09 2.77 2.63
N PHE A 222 12.48 3.22 3.74
CA PHE A 222 13.18 3.29 5.02
C PHE A 222 13.18 1.92 5.70
N LEU A 223 14.36 1.29 5.73
CA LEU A 223 14.69 0.10 6.52
C LEU A 223 14.37 0.35 8.00
N HIS A 224 13.15 0.07 8.42
CA HIS A 224 12.88 -0.24 9.81
C HIS A 224 13.01 -1.76 9.90
N GLY A 225 14.14 -2.19 10.45
CA GLY A 225 14.55 -3.59 10.54
C GLY A 225 13.39 -4.50 10.94
N HIS A 226 13.26 -5.60 10.20
CA HIS A 226 12.54 -6.83 10.53
C HIS A 226 11.69 -6.77 11.80
N PHE A 227 10.44 -6.37 11.65
CA PHE A 227 9.41 -6.70 12.62
C PHE A 227 8.11 -7.01 11.89
N ASP A 228 8.10 -8.16 11.20
CA ASP A 228 6.88 -8.90 10.96
C ASP A 228 6.34 -9.36 12.32
N TYR A 229 5.42 -8.59 12.89
CA TYR A 229 4.66 -9.00 14.07
C TYR A 229 3.31 -9.58 13.65
N PHE A 230 3.35 -10.68 12.91
CA PHE A 230 2.24 -11.64 12.83
C PHE A 230 2.79 -13.05 13.07
N TYR A 231 2.99 -13.37 14.35
CA TYR A 231 3.00 -14.73 14.90
C TYR A 231 2.26 -14.69 16.24
#